data_AF-A0A9E0IXR9-F1
#
_entry.id   AF-A0A9E0IXR9-F1
#
_cell.length_a   1.000
_cell.length_b   1.000
_cell.length_c   1.000
_cell.angle_alpha   90.00
_cell.angle_beta   90.00
_cell.angle_gamma   90.00
#
_symmetry.space_group_name_H-M   'P 1'
#
loop_
_entity.id
_entity.type
_entity.pdbx_description
1 polymer ?
#
loop_
_entity_poly.entity_id
_entity_poly.type
_entity_poly.pdbx_seq_one_letter_code
_entity_poly.pdbx_strand_id
1 'polypeptide(L)'
;MEISKTAILDKTHYGLRIYSNVLRHYYPGEIASGDSLTPSENKNDRQQTVLSLSGRDCQPTKNPFNDNKPTLKIQIVNNCAEHYDLENSISKGDAFDFAALHYQLQGDELCQKLNEELYLRIGKQKGFYSDNIIAPVAPQPQPVRVPIPAFSYFKAPVTNTVPFKEINLLQVYHLLKGNQFAQCTSTLRSISDKQEARKYKASVFDYVTFSGTFSKRNDKSLLRHSGLITIDFDHIGNVPELKDRLLKDEYFETELLFVSPSGDGLKWVIPIDLTKAKHHDYFKAIANYLKHTYQLEVDQSGKDVSRACFLAEDAGAFINPKYL
;
A
#
# COMPACT_ATOMS: atom_id res chain seq x y z
N MET A 1 -14.23 -4.64 -20.87
CA MET A 1 -13.41 -5.78 -20.42
C MET A 1 -14.34 -6.97 -20.33
N GLU A 2 -14.04 -8.01 -21.10
CA GLU A 2 -14.78 -9.28 -21.11
C GLU A 2 -14.54 -10.04 -19.79
N ILE A 3 -15.52 -10.85 -19.38
CA ILE A 3 -15.39 -11.65 -18.15
C ILE A 3 -14.44 -12.81 -18.45
N SER A 4 -13.29 -12.85 -17.78
CA SER A 4 -12.28 -13.91 -17.94
C SER A 4 -11.64 -14.26 -16.59
N LYS A 5 -11.01 -15.44 -16.49
CA LYS A 5 -10.26 -15.86 -15.30
C LYS A 5 -9.25 -14.80 -14.87
N THR A 6 -8.48 -14.25 -15.81
CA THR A 6 -7.49 -13.20 -15.56
C THR A 6 -8.14 -11.93 -14.97
N ALA A 7 -9.22 -11.44 -15.58
CA ALA A 7 -9.92 -10.25 -15.09
C ALA A 7 -10.53 -10.44 -13.68
N ILE A 8 -10.92 -11.67 -13.35
CA ILE A 8 -11.41 -12.04 -12.02
C ILE A 8 -10.26 -12.08 -11.02
N LEU A 9 -9.12 -12.70 -11.34
CA LEU A 9 -7.94 -12.76 -10.48
C LEU A 9 -7.44 -11.36 -10.08
N ASP A 10 -7.38 -10.43 -11.04
CA ASP A 10 -6.99 -9.02 -10.82
C ASP A 10 -7.88 -8.30 -9.79
N LYS A 11 -9.15 -8.70 -9.69
CA LYS A 11 -10.12 -8.10 -8.73
C LYS A 11 -10.31 -8.90 -7.45
N THR A 12 -9.68 -10.07 -7.33
CA THR A 12 -9.91 -11.00 -6.22
C THR A 12 -8.66 -11.26 -5.37
N HIS A 13 -7.65 -10.39 -5.47
CA HIS A 13 -6.35 -10.56 -4.79
C HIS A 13 -5.76 -11.92 -5.13
N TYR A 14 -5.53 -12.18 -6.42
CA TYR A 14 -4.98 -13.43 -6.93
C TYR A 14 -5.85 -14.66 -6.66
N GLY A 15 -7.14 -14.48 -6.33
CA GLY A 15 -8.08 -15.56 -6.04
C GLY A 15 -8.37 -15.78 -4.55
N LEU A 16 -7.68 -15.10 -3.63
CA LEU A 16 -7.95 -15.23 -2.19
C LEU A 16 -9.39 -14.84 -1.81
N ARG A 17 -9.96 -13.81 -2.47
CA ARG A 17 -11.37 -13.44 -2.24
C ARG A 17 -12.33 -14.56 -2.62
N ILE A 18 -12.00 -15.37 -3.64
CA ILE A 18 -12.82 -16.52 -4.06
C ILE A 18 -12.82 -17.58 -2.96
N TYR A 19 -11.65 -18.02 -2.48
CA TYR A 19 -11.56 -18.96 -1.35
C TYR A 19 -12.33 -18.47 -0.13
N SER A 20 -12.12 -17.20 0.26
CA SER A 20 -12.77 -16.63 1.43
C SER A 20 -14.30 -16.61 1.30
N ASN A 21 -14.82 -16.33 0.10
CA ASN A 21 -16.25 -16.30 -0.17
C ASN A 21 -16.84 -17.72 -0.13
N VAL A 22 -16.18 -18.70 -0.75
CA VAL A 22 -16.61 -20.10 -0.69
C VAL A 22 -16.63 -20.60 0.75
N LEU A 23 -15.54 -20.39 1.51
CA LEU A 23 -15.45 -20.86 2.89
C LEU A 23 -16.51 -20.23 3.81
N ARG A 24 -16.91 -18.98 3.58
CA ARG A 24 -17.99 -18.32 4.33
C ARG A 24 -19.37 -18.96 4.11
N HIS A 25 -19.60 -19.64 3.00
CA HIS A 25 -20.85 -20.39 2.81
C HIS A 25 -20.93 -21.60 3.76
N TYR A 26 -19.79 -22.19 4.10
CA TYR A 26 -19.70 -23.32 5.03
C TYR A 26 -19.54 -22.87 6.50
N TYR A 27 -18.92 -21.72 6.72
CA TYR A 27 -18.60 -21.19 8.05
C TYR A 27 -19.10 -19.73 8.20
N PRO A 28 -20.43 -19.48 8.21
CA PRO A 28 -21.00 -18.12 8.19
C PRO A 28 -20.72 -17.29 9.46
N GLY A 29 -20.26 -17.92 10.55
CA GLY A 29 -19.82 -17.25 11.78
C GLY A 29 -18.34 -16.83 11.79
N GLU A 30 -17.59 -17.15 10.73
CA GLU A 30 -16.16 -16.88 10.63
C GLU A 30 -15.87 -15.77 9.58
N ILE A 31 -15.08 -14.75 9.92
CA ILE A 31 -14.79 -13.61 9.02
C ILE A 31 -13.45 -13.78 8.28
N ALA A 32 -13.26 -13.31 7.05
CA ALA A 32 -11.91 -13.30 6.49
C ALA A 32 -11.05 -12.27 7.25
N SER A 33 -9.77 -12.56 7.44
CA SER A 33 -8.82 -11.58 7.98
C SER A 33 -8.75 -10.37 7.03
N GLY A 34 -9.46 -9.29 7.36
CA GLY A 34 -9.48 -8.04 6.57
C GLY A 34 -10.83 -7.32 6.43
N ASP A 35 -11.98 -7.92 6.76
CA ASP A 35 -13.31 -7.34 6.48
C ASP A 35 -14.05 -6.75 7.71
N SER A 36 -13.35 -6.37 8.79
CA SER A 36 -14.02 -5.76 9.96
C SER A 36 -14.35 -4.27 9.74
N LEU A 37 -15.57 -3.98 9.29
CA LEU A 37 -16.21 -2.65 9.38
C LEU A 37 -17.12 -2.49 10.61
N THR A 38 -17.11 -3.41 11.57
CA THR A 38 -17.87 -3.25 12.83
C THR A 38 -17.00 -3.54 14.05
N PRO A 39 -16.98 -2.66 15.07
CA PRO A 39 -16.35 -2.96 16.34
C PRO A 39 -17.28 -3.85 17.18
N SER A 40 -16.83 -5.06 17.53
CA SER A 40 -17.46 -5.87 18.58
C SER A 40 -16.90 -5.46 19.95
N GLU A 41 -17.78 -5.21 20.92
CA GLU A 41 -17.47 -4.73 22.27
C GLU A 41 -16.99 -5.84 23.24
N ASN A 42 -16.81 -7.09 22.81
CA ASN A 42 -16.36 -8.18 23.67
C ASN A 42 -14.95 -8.68 23.34
N LYS A 43 -13.96 -8.34 24.20
CA LYS A 43 -12.54 -8.75 24.08
C LYS A 43 -12.26 -10.26 24.19
N ASN A 44 -13.28 -11.09 24.47
CA ASN A 44 -13.14 -12.55 24.56
C ASN A 44 -13.79 -13.31 23.40
N ASP A 45 -14.39 -12.61 22.44
CA ASP A 45 -14.94 -13.23 21.24
C ASP A 45 -13.87 -13.14 20.15
N ARG A 46 -12.92 -14.09 20.14
CA ARG A 46 -11.99 -14.23 19.01
C ARG A 46 -12.82 -14.57 17.77
N GLN A 47 -13.20 -13.55 17.00
CA GLN A 47 -13.77 -13.70 15.67
C GLN A 47 -12.87 -14.66 14.88
N GLN A 48 -13.34 -15.89 14.71
CA GLN A 48 -12.60 -16.95 14.05
C GLN A 48 -12.56 -16.62 12.57
N THR A 49 -11.37 -16.68 11.95
CA THR A 49 -11.22 -16.29 10.55
C THR A 49 -11.12 -17.48 9.62
N VAL A 50 -11.92 -17.49 8.53
CA VAL A 50 -11.90 -18.59 7.53
C VAL A 50 -10.55 -18.75 6.84
N LEU A 51 -9.75 -17.68 6.79
CA LEU A 51 -8.39 -17.67 6.28
C LEU A 51 -7.51 -16.83 7.21
N SER A 52 -6.39 -17.41 7.64
CA SER A 52 -5.38 -16.75 8.46
C SER A 52 -4.08 -16.65 7.69
N LEU A 53 -3.68 -15.41 7.34
CA LEU A 53 -2.43 -15.15 6.62
C LEU A 53 -1.22 -15.37 7.54
N SER A 54 -0.16 -15.98 6.99
CA SER A 54 1.12 -16.24 7.64
C SER A 54 2.26 -16.14 6.63
N GLY A 55 2.84 -14.95 6.50
CA GLY A 55 3.86 -14.69 5.47
C GLY A 55 3.25 -14.61 4.07
N ARG A 56 3.76 -15.39 3.12
CA ARG A 56 3.19 -15.54 1.76
C ARG A 56 2.10 -16.63 1.66
N ASP A 57 1.89 -17.37 2.75
CA ASP A 57 1.00 -18.52 2.81
C ASP A 57 -0.17 -18.28 3.76
N CYS A 58 -1.20 -19.12 3.68
CA CYS A 58 -2.20 -19.26 4.72
C CYS A 58 -1.82 -20.39 5.69
N GLN A 59 -2.11 -20.21 6.98
CA GLN A 59 -2.14 -21.35 7.91
C GLN A 59 -3.20 -22.37 7.44
N PRO A 60 -2.99 -23.68 7.68
CA PRO A 60 -4.01 -24.68 7.36
C PRO A 60 -5.36 -24.29 7.96
N THR A 61 -6.39 -24.27 7.10
CA THR A 61 -7.76 -23.88 7.47
C THR A 61 -8.73 -25.05 7.28
N LYS A 62 -9.94 -24.89 7.80
CA LYS A 62 -11.00 -25.91 7.71
C LYS A 62 -11.35 -26.20 6.26
N ASN A 63 -11.26 -27.46 5.87
CA ASN A 63 -11.65 -27.94 4.55
C ASN A 63 -13.10 -28.46 4.57
N PRO A 64 -14.06 -27.76 3.96
CA PRO A 64 -15.46 -28.22 3.92
C PRO A 64 -15.66 -29.52 3.12
N PHE A 65 -14.65 -29.92 2.35
CA PHE A 65 -14.63 -31.16 1.56
C PHE A 65 -13.82 -32.28 2.25
N ASN A 66 -13.42 -32.08 3.51
CA ASN A 66 -12.75 -33.10 4.33
C ASN A 66 -13.20 -33.01 5.81
N ASP A 67 -14.51 -33.18 6.05
CA ASP A 67 -15.12 -33.16 7.38
C ASP A 67 -14.77 -31.92 8.24
N ASN A 68 -14.53 -30.77 7.59
CA ASN A 68 -14.10 -29.51 8.21
C ASN A 68 -12.77 -29.60 8.99
N LYS A 69 -11.94 -30.63 8.73
CA LYS A 69 -10.59 -30.74 9.30
C LYS A 69 -9.69 -29.60 8.80
N PRO A 70 -8.70 -29.14 9.59
CA PRO A 70 -7.79 -28.05 9.22
C PRO A 70 -6.71 -28.50 8.21
N THR A 71 -7.11 -29.01 7.05
CA THR A 71 -6.22 -29.66 6.06
C THR A 71 -6.07 -28.84 4.78
N LEU A 72 -6.89 -27.82 4.55
CA LEU A 72 -6.82 -26.97 3.37
C LEU A 72 -5.68 -25.95 3.53
N LYS A 73 -4.66 -26.04 2.68
CA LYS A 73 -3.55 -25.08 2.66
C LYS A 73 -3.56 -24.29 1.36
N ILE A 74 -3.50 -22.97 1.48
CA ILE A 74 -3.55 -22.02 0.35
C ILE A 74 -2.26 -21.20 0.34
N GLN A 75 -1.66 -21.05 -0.83
CA GLN A 75 -0.41 -20.31 -1.05
C GLN A 75 -0.49 -19.51 -2.34
N ILE A 76 0.23 -18.39 -2.42
CA ILE A 76 0.32 -17.59 -3.65
C ILE A 76 1.57 -18.03 -4.43
N VAL A 77 1.36 -18.55 -5.64
CA VAL A 77 2.40 -18.94 -6.59
C VAL A 77 2.18 -18.18 -7.89
N ASN A 78 3.19 -17.44 -8.37
CA ASN A 78 3.12 -16.68 -9.63
C ASN A 78 1.86 -15.80 -9.76
N ASN A 79 1.52 -15.03 -8.71
CA ASN A 79 0.31 -14.19 -8.66
C ASN A 79 -1.02 -14.97 -8.84
N CYS A 80 -1.04 -16.25 -8.45
CA CYS A 80 -2.24 -17.07 -8.39
C CYS A 80 -2.32 -17.81 -7.05
N ALA A 81 -3.49 -17.79 -6.41
CA ALA A 81 -3.74 -18.54 -5.19
C ALA A 81 -4.05 -20.01 -5.54
N GLU A 82 -3.14 -20.89 -5.14
CA GLU A 82 -3.27 -22.35 -5.28
C GLU A 82 -3.57 -22.98 -3.94
N HIS A 83 -4.33 -24.08 -3.93
CA HIS A 83 -4.58 -24.90 -2.76
C HIS A 83 -4.03 -26.32 -2.93
N TYR A 84 -3.70 -26.94 -1.81
CA TYR A 84 -3.54 -28.38 -1.67
C TYR A 84 -4.13 -28.83 -0.34
N ASP A 85 -4.55 -30.09 -0.29
CA ASP A 85 -5.07 -30.71 0.91
C ASP A 85 -4.03 -31.63 1.55
N LEU A 86 -3.78 -31.45 2.85
CA LEU A 86 -2.77 -32.22 3.58
C LEU A 86 -3.11 -33.73 3.66
N GLU A 87 -4.39 -34.09 3.49
CA GLU A 87 -4.87 -35.47 3.49
C GLU A 87 -5.25 -35.98 2.08
N ASN A 88 -5.06 -35.18 1.03
CA ASN A 88 -5.41 -35.46 -0.36
C ASN A 88 -6.91 -35.78 -0.59
N SER A 89 -7.81 -35.28 0.25
CA SER A 89 -9.26 -35.41 0.09
C SER A 89 -9.81 -34.59 -1.09
N ILE A 90 -9.08 -33.54 -1.50
CA ILE A 90 -9.30 -32.81 -2.76
C ILE A 90 -7.98 -32.70 -3.52
N SER A 91 -8.05 -32.73 -4.85
CA SER A 91 -6.87 -32.55 -5.71
C SER A 91 -6.27 -31.15 -5.58
N LYS A 92 -4.96 -31.02 -5.76
CA LYS A 92 -4.30 -29.71 -5.86
C LYS A 92 -4.92 -28.91 -7.01
N GLY A 93 -5.26 -27.65 -6.77
CA GLY A 93 -5.87 -26.78 -7.77
C GLY A 93 -5.76 -25.30 -7.46
N ASP A 94 -6.39 -24.46 -8.29
CA ASP A 94 -6.47 -23.02 -8.10
C ASP A 94 -7.78 -22.58 -7.43
N ALA A 95 -7.96 -21.26 -7.30
CA ALA A 95 -9.17 -20.68 -6.71
C ALA A 95 -10.46 -21.00 -7.49
N PHE A 96 -10.37 -21.21 -8.80
CA PHE A 96 -11.51 -21.60 -9.64
C PHE A 96 -11.83 -23.09 -9.46
N ASP A 97 -10.81 -23.95 -9.34
CA ASP A 97 -11.03 -25.38 -9.05
C ASP A 97 -11.74 -25.56 -7.71
N PHE A 98 -11.34 -24.81 -6.69
CA PHE A 98 -12.00 -24.83 -5.39
C PHE A 98 -13.43 -24.28 -5.44
N ALA A 99 -13.66 -23.20 -6.19
CA ALA A 99 -15.01 -22.67 -6.40
C ALA A 99 -15.90 -23.63 -7.19
N ALA A 100 -15.33 -24.38 -8.15
CA ALA A 100 -16.04 -25.39 -8.92
C ALA A 100 -16.55 -26.53 -8.02
N LEU A 101 -15.80 -26.93 -6.98
CA LEU A 101 -16.27 -27.91 -6.00
C LEU A 101 -17.53 -27.45 -5.25
N HIS A 102 -17.61 -26.15 -4.93
CA HIS A 102 -18.76 -25.58 -4.22
C HIS A 102 -19.96 -25.30 -5.14
N TYR A 103 -19.74 -24.56 -6.23
CA TYR A 103 -20.81 -24.14 -7.13
C TYR A 103 -21.22 -25.22 -8.14
N GLN A 104 -20.41 -26.28 -8.30
CA GLN A 104 -20.61 -27.33 -9.32
C GLN A 104 -20.70 -26.77 -10.75
N LEU A 105 -19.95 -25.69 -11.02
CA LEU A 105 -19.88 -25.00 -12.32
C LEU A 105 -18.44 -25.02 -12.84
N GLN A 106 -18.27 -24.88 -14.16
CA GLN A 106 -16.96 -24.77 -14.82
C GLN A 106 -16.96 -23.70 -15.92
N GLY A 107 -15.77 -23.36 -16.42
CA GLY A 107 -15.61 -22.47 -17.58
C GLY A 107 -16.25 -21.09 -17.40
N ASP A 108 -16.96 -20.63 -18.44
CA ASP A 108 -17.56 -19.29 -18.48
C ASP A 108 -18.71 -19.13 -17.49
N GLU A 109 -19.50 -20.18 -17.24
CA GLU A 109 -20.60 -20.17 -16.27
C GLU A 109 -20.09 -19.90 -14.85
N LEU A 110 -18.99 -20.56 -14.47
CA LEU A 110 -18.32 -20.29 -13.19
C LEU A 110 -17.80 -18.85 -13.13
N CYS A 111 -17.21 -18.34 -14.21
CA CYS A 111 -16.71 -16.97 -14.26
C CYS A 111 -17.83 -15.94 -14.12
N GLN A 112 -18.99 -16.18 -14.74
CA GLN A 112 -20.18 -15.35 -14.58
C GLN A 112 -20.70 -15.39 -13.15
N LYS A 113 -20.86 -16.58 -12.57
CA LYS A 113 -21.29 -16.77 -11.18
C LYS A 113 -20.38 -16.04 -10.20
N LEU A 114 -19.06 -16.14 -10.36
CA LEU A 114 -18.08 -15.43 -9.52
C LEU A 114 -18.14 -13.91 -9.72
N ASN A 115 -18.31 -13.42 -10.95
CA ASN A 115 -18.46 -11.99 -11.22
C ASN A 115 -19.70 -11.39 -10.55
N GLU A 116 -20.78 -12.17 -10.45
CA GLU A 116 -22.03 -11.80 -9.77
C GLU A 116 -21.90 -11.89 -8.24
N GLU A 117 -21.55 -13.06 -7.69
CA GLU A 117 -21.41 -13.33 -6.25
C GLU A 117 -20.43 -12.38 -5.56
N LEU A 118 -19.31 -12.08 -6.22
CA LEU A 118 -18.26 -11.21 -5.67
C LEU A 118 -18.45 -9.74 -6.06
N TYR A 119 -19.55 -9.41 -6.75
CA TYR A 119 -19.89 -8.07 -7.22
C TYR A 119 -18.75 -7.39 -8.00
N LEU A 120 -18.06 -8.13 -8.88
CA LEU A 120 -16.84 -7.65 -9.56
C LEU A 120 -17.14 -6.65 -10.69
N ARG A 121 -18.39 -6.62 -11.18
CA ARG A 121 -18.90 -5.71 -12.23
C ARG A 121 -18.07 -5.73 -13.53
N ILE A 122 -17.42 -6.85 -13.83
CA ILE A 122 -16.74 -7.05 -15.11
C ILE A 122 -17.82 -7.20 -16.20
N GLY A 123 -17.61 -6.59 -17.36
CA GLY A 123 -18.55 -6.63 -18.49
C GLY A 123 -19.75 -5.66 -18.44
N LYS A 124 -20.02 -4.96 -17.33
CA LYS A 124 -21.12 -3.97 -17.27
C LYS A 124 -20.64 -2.57 -17.70
N GLN A 125 -21.17 -2.03 -18.81
CA GLN A 125 -21.04 -0.60 -19.14
C GLN A 125 -21.77 0.24 -18.09
N LYS A 126 -21.12 1.30 -17.60
CA LYS A 126 -21.72 2.26 -16.66
C LYS A 126 -22.85 3.04 -17.35
N GLY A 127 -24.11 2.70 -17.07
CA GLY A 127 -25.23 3.60 -17.34
C GLY A 127 -25.27 4.73 -16.32
N PHE A 128 -25.25 5.99 -16.79
CA PHE A 128 -26.00 7.15 -16.28
C PHE A 128 -25.67 8.49 -16.98
N TYR A 129 -24.71 8.52 -17.93
CA TYR A 129 -24.57 9.63 -18.89
C TYR A 129 -24.50 9.06 -20.30
N SER A 130 -25.66 8.91 -20.94
CA SER A 130 -25.75 8.61 -22.37
C SER A 130 -26.80 9.51 -22.98
N ASP A 131 -26.44 10.77 -23.19
CA ASP A 131 -27.13 11.64 -24.13
C ASP A 131 -26.12 12.11 -25.18
N ASN A 132 -26.42 11.73 -26.42
CA ASN A 132 -25.93 12.17 -27.71
C ASN A 132 -24.81 13.23 -27.71
N ILE A 133 -23.57 12.79 -27.93
CA ILE A 133 -22.55 13.61 -28.57
C ILE A 133 -22.11 12.88 -29.84
N ILE A 134 -22.44 13.48 -30.97
CA ILE A 134 -21.81 13.22 -32.27
C ILE A 134 -20.31 13.20 -32.03
N ALA A 135 -19.67 12.04 -32.21
CA ALA A 135 -18.25 11.86 -31.96
C ALA A 135 -17.45 12.94 -32.69
N PRO A 136 -16.80 13.89 -31.98
CA PRO A 136 -15.77 14.68 -32.59
C PRO A 136 -14.63 13.71 -32.92
N VAL A 137 -14.11 13.79 -34.14
CA VAL A 137 -12.89 13.12 -34.57
C VAL A 137 -11.88 13.17 -33.43
N ALA A 138 -11.44 11.99 -32.96
CA ALA A 138 -10.55 11.87 -31.83
C ALA A 138 -9.34 12.80 -32.02
N PRO A 139 -9.11 13.78 -31.11
CA PRO A 139 -7.84 14.46 -31.08
C PRO A 139 -6.76 13.40 -30.85
N GLN A 140 -5.69 13.46 -31.64
CA GLN A 140 -4.44 12.72 -31.41
C GLN A 140 -4.12 12.72 -29.91
N PRO A 141 -3.68 11.59 -29.31
CA PRO A 141 -3.49 11.47 -27.86
C PRO A 141 -2.56 12.57 -27.37
N GLN A 142 -3.14 13.61 -26.77
CA GLN A 142 -2.38 14.56 -25.99
C GLN A 142 -1.87 13.81 -24.76
N PRO A 143 -0.60 13.97 -24.36
CA PRO A 143 -0.06 13.30 -23.19
C PRO A 143 -0.94 13.67 -21.99
N VAL A 144 -1.63 12.68 -21.43
CA VAL A 144 -2.41 12.84 -20.20
C VAL A 144 -1.41 13.22 -19.12
N ARG A 145 -1.37 14.51 -18.73
CA ARG A 145 -0.48 14.97 -17.67
C ARG A 145 -0.88 14.28 -16.38
N VAL A 146 0.01 13.44 -15.86
CA VAL A 146 -0.19 12.77 -14.56
C VAL A 146 -0.25 13.86 -13.48
N PRO A 147 -1.33 13.94 -12.69
CA PRO A 147 -1.39 14.90 -11.58
C PRO A 147 -0.28 14.61 -10.59
N ILE A 148 0.53 15.62 -10.26
CA ILE A 148 1.63 15.49 -9.31
C ILE A 148 1.10 15.79 -7.90
N PRO A 149 1.19 14.86 -6.93
CA PRO A 149 0.73 15.10 -5.57
C PRO A 149 1.40 16.32 -4.93
N ALA A 150 0.60 17.09 -4.19
CA ALA A 150 1.04 18.31 -3.50
C ALA A 150 0.75 18.26 -2.00
N PHE A 151 1.60 18.94 -1.24
CA PHE A 151 1.63 18.90 0.22
C PHE A 151 2.28 20.16 0.81
N SER A 152 2.14 20.33 2.12
CA SER A 152 2.70 21.50 2.82
C SER A 152 4.22 21.41 2.96
N TYR A 153 4.88 22.52 2.69
CA TYR A 153 6.30 22.76 2.92
C TYR A 153 6.49 23.77 4.05
N PHE A 154 7.46 23.51 4.92
CA PHE A 154 7.73 24.29 6.12
C PHE A 154 9.20 24.69 6.14
N LYS A 155 9.44 25.95 6.53
CA LYS A 155 10.79 26.43 6.82
C LYS A 155 11.23 25.99 8.20
N ALA A 156 12.50 25.65 8.34
CA ALA A 156 13.13 25.40 9.63
C ALA A 156 12.88 26.57 10.61
N PRO A 157 12.84 26.30 11.94
CA PRO A 157 13.02 25.01 12.60
C PRO A 157 11.76 24.12 12.57
N VAL A 158 11.86 22.86 13.01
CA VAL A 158 10.72 21.91 13.07
C VAL A 158 9.56 22.36 13.99
N THR A 159 9.85 23.31 14.89
CA THR A 159 8.85 23.97 15.75
C THR A 159 8.01 25.00 14.99
N ASN A 160 8.45 25.45 13.80
CA ASN A 160 7.61 26.23 12.90
C ASN A 160 6.54 25.32 12.30
N THR A 161 5.32 25.42 12.82
CA THR A 161 4.19 24.55 12.45
C THR A 161 3.23 25.21 11.45
N VAL A 162 3.54 26.40 10.95
CA VAL A 162 2.72 27.08 9.93
C VAL A 162 3.34 26.81 8.56
N PRO A 163 2.58 26.25 7.59
CA PRO A 163 3.11 26.01 6.25
C PRO A 163 3.58 27.30 5.61
N PHE A 164 4.77 27.26 5.00
CA PHE A 164 5.30 28.37 4.23
C PHE A 164 4.65 28.44 2.84
N LYS A 165 4.47 27.28 2.20
CA LYS A 165 3.78 27.15 0.91
C LYS A 165 3.33 25.72 0.64
N GLU A 166 2.47 25.54 -0.36
CA GLU A 166 2.24 24.24 -0.99
C GLU A 166 3.34 23.97 -2.04
N ILE A 167 3.83 22.74 -2.07
CA ILE A 167 4.82 22.25 -3.04
C ILE A 167 4.39 20.86 -3.53
N ASN A 168 4.84 20.45 -4.72
CA ASN A 168 4.56 19.12 -5.25
C ASN A 168 5.79 18.19 -5.21
N LEU A 169 5.55 16.90 -5.49
CA LEU A 169 6.56 15.86 -5.42
C LEU A 169 7.78 16.10 -6.33
N LEU A 170 7.56 16.57 -7.56
CA LEU A 170 8.62 16.87 -8.52
C LEU A 170 9.50 18.04 -8.05
N GLN A 171 8.88 19.08 -7.48
CA GLN A 171 9.62 20.18 -6.88
C GLN A 171 10.48 19.71 -5.70
N VAL A 172 9.99 18.81 -4.84
CA VAL A 172 10.82 18.20 -3.78
C VAL A 172 11.98 17.42 -4.38
N TYR A 173 11.75 16.60 -5.40
CA TYR A 173 12.83 15.88 -6.08
C TYR A 173 13.95 16.81 -6.57
N HIS A 174 13.60 17.95 -7.19
CA HIS A 174 14.60 18.96 -7.56
C HIS A 174 15.29 19.60 -6.36
N LEU A 175 14.59 19.82 -5.25
CA LEU A 175 15.20 20.33 -4.02
C LEU A 175 16.20 19.34 -3.42
N LEU A 176 15.91 18.04 -3.46
CA LEU A 176 16.79 16.97 -2.96
C LEU A 176 18.05 16.85 -3.83
N LYS A 177 17.90 16.92 -5.16
CA LYS A 177 19.03 16.85 -6.12
C LYS A 177 19.84 18.15 -6.20
N GLY A 178 19.28 19.25 -5.73
CA GLY A 178 19.90 20.57 -5.78
C GLY A 178 20.81 20.84 -4.59
N ASN A 179 21.58 21.93 -4.68
CA ASN A 179 22.58 22.28 -3.67
C ASN A 179 21.99 23.00 -2.43
N GLN A 180 20.68 23.28 -2.40
CA GLN A 180 20.05 24.08 -1.33
C GLN A 180 20.29 23.48 0.07
N PHE A 181 20.30 22.14 0.18
CA PHE A 181 20.50 21.43 1.44
C PHE A 181 21.91 20.85 1.59
N ALA A 182 22.82 21.08 0.64
CA ALA A 182 24.15 20.44 0.63
C ALA A 182 24.97 20.80 1.88
N GLN A 183 25.05 22.09 2.21
CA GLN A 183 25.83 22.56 3.35
C GLN A 183 25.29 22.00 4.68
N CYS A 184 23.98 22.13 4.93
CA CYS A 184 23.41 21.64 6.19
C CYS A 184 23.45 20.11 6.30
N THR A 185 23.33 19.40 5.16
CA THR A 185 23.47 17.93 5.11
C THR A 185 24.90 17.51 5.44
N SER A 186 25.90 18.14 4.82
CA SER A 186 27.32 17.87 5.11
C SER A 186 27.66 18.18 6.58
N THR A 187 27.21 19.33 7.10
CA THR A 187 27.42 19.69 8.51
C THR A 187 26.78 18.66 9.44
N LEU A 188 25.51 18.28 9.22
CA LEU A 188 24.84 17.26 10.04
C LEU A 188 25.63 15.95 10.08
N ARG A 189 26.12 15.48 8.92
CA ARG A 189 26.87 14.22 8.81
C ARG A 189 28.25 14.27 9.47
N SER A 190 28.80 15.47 9.70
CA SER A 190 30.08 15.65 10.42
C SER A 190 29.94 15.63 11.95
N ILE A 191 28.73 15.83 12.48
CA ILE A 191 28.48 15.86 13.93
C ILE A 191 28.47 14.43 14.48
N SER A 192 29.45 14.09 15.33
CA SER A 192 29.54 12.76 15.94
C SER A 192 28.62 12.58 17.14
N ASP A 193 28.34 13.65 17.90
CA ASP A 193 27.43 13.57 19.04
C ASP A 193 25.97 13.46 18.58
N LYS A 194 25.30 12.37 18.99
CA LYS A 194 23.93 12.08 18.55
C LYS A 194 22.92 13.13 19.02
N GLN A 195 23.12 13.73 20.19
CA GLN A 195 22.18 14.73 20.71
C GLN A 195 22.33 16.06 19.99
N GLU A 196 23.57 16.48 19.73
CA GLU A 196 23.91 17.65 18.93
C GLU A 196 23.38 17.49 17.49
N ALA A 197 23.62 16.34 16.85
CA ALA A 197 23.12 16.05 15.50
C ALA A 197 21.58 16.14 15.45
N ARG A 198 20.89 15.62 16.47
CA ARG A 198 19.42 15.71 16.57
C ARG A 198 18.94 17.16 16.73
N LYS A 199 19.60 17.96 17.58
CA LYS A 199 19.28 19.38 17.78
C LYS A 199 19.54 20.20 16.51
N TYR A 200 20.67 19.97 15.84
CA TYR A 200 21.02 20.61 14.58
C TYR A 200 19.97 20.29 13.50
N LYS A 201 19.66 19.00 13.32
CA LYS A 201 18.62 18.53 12.38
C LYS A 201 17.27 19.22 12.61
N ALA A 202 16.81 19.24 13.86
CA ALA A 202 15.54 19.88 14.23
C ALA A 202 15.52 21.40 14.02
N SER A 203 16.67 22.07 14.05
CA SER A 203 16.78 23.53 13.98
C SER A 203 17.02 24.06 12.57
N VAL A 204 17.70 23.29 11.72
CA VAL A 204 18.25 23.78 10.45
C VAL A 204 17.52 23.25 9.22
N PHE A 205 16.89 22.07 9.31
CA PHE A 205 16.31 21.43 8.13
C PHE A 205 14.87 21.89 7.89
N ASP A 206 14.63 22.36 6.66
CA ASP A 206 13.28 22.49 6.13
C ASP A 206 12.64 21.10 6.00
N TYR A 207 11.32 21.06 6.00
CA TYR A 207 10.60 19.78 5.98
C TYR A 207 9.25 19.89 5.27
N VAL A 208 8.71 18.74 4.92
CA VAL A 208 7.40 18.60 4.28
C VAL A 208 6.52 17.63 5.05
N THR A 209 5.22 17.66 4.79
CA THR A 209 4.25 16.66 5.24
C THR A 209 3.71 15.92 4.03
N PHE A 210 4.44 14.94 3.50
CA PHE A 210 4.11 14.28 2.22
C PHE A 210 2.67 13.83 2.11
N SER A 211 2.02 13.45 3.21
CA SER A 211 0.64 12.97 3.24
C SER A 211 -0.43 14.03 3.06
N GLY A 212 -0.09 15.33 3.06
CA GLY A 212 -1.09 16.33 2.73
C GLY A 212 -0.70 17.78 2.94
N THR A 213 -1.71 18.61 2.72
CA THR A 213 -1.69 20.06 2.96
C THR A 213 -2.43 20.35 4.26
N PHE A 214 -1.94 21.33 5.00
CA PHE A 214 -2.41 21.65 6.34
C PHE A 214 -2.55 23.17 6.49
N SER A 215 -3.43 23.63 7.38
CA SER A 215 -3.39 25.03 7.85
C SER A 215 -2.37 25.24 8.97
N LYS A 216 -2.09 24.17 9.73
CA LYS A 216 -1.04 24.07 10.75
C LYS A 216 -0.62 22.61 10.88
N ARG A 217 0.64 22.31 11.21
CA ARG A 217 1.15 20.94 11.33
C ARG A 217 0.57 20.22 12.55
N ASN A 218 -0.59 19.61 12.37
CA ASN A 218 -1.23 18.64 13.25
C ASN A 218 -2.37 17.96 12.46
N ASP A 219 -2.74 16.75 12.86
CA ASP A 219 -3.72 15.94 12.12
C ASP A 219 -5.11 16.59 12.01
N LYS A 220 -5.52 17.36 13.03
CA LYS A 220 -6.82 18.06 13.05
C LYS A 220 -6.90 19.22 12.04
N SER A 221 -5.75 19.67 11.54
CA SER A 221 -5.63 20.82 10.63
C SER A 221 -5.34 20.39 9.19
N LEU A 222 -5.57 19.11 8.86
CA LEU A 222 -5.49 18.59 7.49
C LEU A 222 -6.54 19.28 6.61
N LEU A 223 -6.09 19.88 5.51
CA LEU A 223 -6.96 20.49 4.50
C LEU A 223 -7.27 19.51 3.38
N ARG A 224 -6.23 18.84 2.86
CA ARG A 224 -6.33 17.85 1.79
C ARG A 224 -5.21 16.84 1.91
N HIS A 225 -5.56 15.55 1.88
CA HIS A 225 -4.58 14.47 1.80
C HIS A 225 -4.02 14.37 0.37
N SER A 226 -2.72 14.12 0.23
CA SER A 226 -2.01 14.07 -1.06
C SER A 226 -2.20 12.74 -1.81
N GLY A 227 -2.62 11.70 -1.09
CA GLY A 227 -2.62 10.32 -1.57
C GLY A 227 -1.28 9.61 -1.37
N LEU A 228 -0.35 10.22 -0.62
CA LEU A 228 0.96 9.66 -0.34
C LEU A 228 1.11 9.31 1.15
N ILE A 229 1.95 8.32 1.43
CA ILE A 229 2.48 8.03 2.75
C ILE A 229 3.99 7.93 2.68
N THR A 230 4.67 8.34 3.76
CA THR A 230 6.12 8.25 3.85
C THR A 230 6.50 7.28 4.95
N ILE A 231 7.31 6.31 4.57
CA ILE A 231 7.91 5.33 5.46
C ILE A 231 9.35 5.75 5.73
N ASP A 232 9.68 5.78 7.02
CA ASP A 232 10.98 6.18 7.51
C ASP A 232 11.76 4.96 7.98
N PHE A 233 12.96 4.79 7.45
CA PHE A 233 13.90 3.75 7.84
C PHE A 233 15.15 4.41 8.39
N ASP A 234 15.47 4.14 9.66
CA ASP A 234 16.67 4.64 10.33
C ASP A 234 17.65 3.50 10.60
N HIS A 235 18.94 3.82 10.71
CA HIS A 235 20.00 2.88 11.10
C HIS A 235 20.10 1.62 10.22
N ILE A 236 20.00 1.81 8.89
CA ILE A 236 20.08 0.74 7.90
C ILE A 236 21.56 0.33 7.74
N GLY A 237 21.84 -0.97 7.88
CA GLY A 237 23.20 -1.50 7.72
C GLY A 237 23.76 -1.37 6.29
N ASN A 238 22.92 -1.55 5.27
CA ASN A 238 23.29 -1.40 3.86
C ASN A 238 22.23 -0.59 3.10
N VAL A 239 22.40 0.74 3.09
CA VAL A 239 21.47 1.68 2.45
C VAL A 239 21.30 1.41 0.94
N PRO A 240 22.37 1.24 0.13
CA PRO A 240 22.23 0.92 -1.29
C PRO A 240 21.43 -0.34 -1.57
N GLU A 241 21.69 -1.42 -0.83
CA GLU A 241 20.99 -2.70 -1.02
C GLU A 241 19.50 -2.58 -0.70
N LEU A 242 19.15 -1.96 0.42
CA LEU A 242 17.73 -1.78 0.75
C LEU A 242 17.04 -0.86 -0.26
N LYS A 243 17.70 0.20 -0.71
CA LYS A 243 17.17 1.08 -1.75
C LYS A 243 16.82 0.30 -3.01
N ASP A 244 17.73 -0.54 -3.51
CA ASP A 244 17.50 -1.37 -4.70
C ASP A 244 16.36 -2.37 -4.50
N ARG A 245 16.22 -2.94 -3.30
CA ARG A 245 15.13 -3.87 -2.98
C ARG A 245 13.77 -3.18 -2.88
N LEU A 246 13.70 -1.94 -2.38
CA LEU A 246 12.46 -1.15 -2.31
C LEU A 246 12.03 -0.66 -3.70
N LEU A 247 12.97 -0.31 -4.58
CA LEU A 247 12.66 0.06 -5.97
C LEU A 247 12.12 -1.10 -6.80
N LYS A 248 12.37 -2.34 -6.36
CA LYS A 248 11.89 -3.59 -6.99
C LYS A 248 10.75 -4.24 -6.20
N ASP A 249 10.13 -3.52 -5.26
CA ASP A 249 8.99 -4.03 -4.49
C ASP A 249 7.82 -4.36 -5.44
N GLU A 250 7.23 -5.54 -5.26
CA GLU A 250 6.17 -6.05 -6.14
C GLU A 250 4.79 -5.44 -5.84
N TYR A 251 4.59 -4.91 -4.63
CA TYR A 251 3.29 -4.45 -4.14
C TYR A 251 3.17 -2.92 -4.12
N PHE A 252 4.27 -2.22 -3.87
CA PHE A 252 4.28 -0.77 -3.76
C PHE A 252 5.09 -0.11 -4.87
N GLU A 253 4.41 0.72 -5.67
CA GLU A 253 5.08 1.60 -6.60
C GLU A 253 5.80 2.72 -5.82
N THR A 254 7.11 2.85 -6.03
CA THR A 254 7.87 3.95 -5.42
C THR A 254 7.56 5.26 -6.13
N GLU A 255 7.09 6.26 -5.37
CA GLU A 255 6.84 7.63 -5.89
C GLU A 255 8.09 8.51 -5.75
N LEU A 256 8.75 8.42 -4.60
CA LEU A 256 10.01 9.09 -4.29
C LEU A 256 10.79 8.26 -3.26
N LEU A 257 12.11 8.13 -3.44
CA LEU A 257 12.98 7.44 -2.49
C LEU A 257 14.32 8.16 -2.39
N PHE A 258 14.71 8.55 -1.18
CA PHE A 258 15.94 9.31 -0.95
C PHE A 258 16.59 8.97 0.39
N VAL A 259 17.90 9.23 0.49
CA VAL A 259 18.70 9.04 1.70
C VAL A 259 18.33 10.08 2.75
N SER A 260 18.15 9.63 3.99
CA SER A 260 17.78 10.52 5.10
C SER A 260 18.88 11.56 5.39
N PRO A 261 18.56 12.67 6.08
CA PRO A 261 19.55 13.70 6.42
C PRO A 261 20.80 13.16 7.12
N SER A 262 20.64 12.17 7.99
CA SER A 262 21.73 11.57 8.76
C SER A 262 22.63 10.65 7.92
N GLY A 263 22.20 10.24 6.73
CA GLY A 263 22.98 9.42 5.79
C GLY A 263 22.89 7.92 6.01
N ASP A 264 22.36 7.48 7.15
CA ASP A 264 22.22 6.07 7.56
C ASP A 264 20.78 5.54 7.44
N GLY A 265 19.92 6.27 6.75
CA GLY A 265 18.49 5.96 6.62
C GLY A 265 17.93 6.22 5.22
N LEU A 266 16.68 5.81 5.01
CA LEU A 266 15.93 6.02 3.77
C LEU A 266 14.54 6.59 4.09
N LYS A 267 14.07 7.51 3.25
CA LYS A 267 12.68 7.99 3.23
C LYS A 267 12.01 7.43 1.98
N TRP A 268 11.02 6.58 2.15
CA TRP A 268 10.30 5.92 1.06
C TRP A 268 8.87 6.44 0.97
N VAL A 269 8.54 7.08 -0.14
CA VAL A 269 7.23 7.67 -0.39
C VAL A 269 6.48 6.80 -1.40
N ILE A 270 5.29 6.33 -1.01
CA ILE A 270 4.46 5.41 -1.78
C ILE A 270 3.00 5.90 -1.82
N PRO A 271 2.20 5.50 -2.82
CA PRO A 271 0.82 5.95 -2.94
C PRO A 271 -0.10 5.11 -2.04
N ILE A 272 -1.18 5.73 -1.57
CA ILE A 272 -2.27 5.07 -0.86
C ILE A 272 -3.63 5.52 -1.39
N ASP A 273 -4.60 4.61 -1.40
CA ASP A 273 -5.95 4.87 -1.88
C ASP A 273 -6.93 5.06 -0.71
N LEU A 274 -7.11 6.32 -0.32
CA LEU A 274 -7.99 6.67 0.79
C LEU A 274 -9.47 6.33 0.59
N THR A 275 -9.89 5.92 -0.62
CA THR A 275 -11.25 5.41 -0.83
C THR A 275 -11.43 3.99 -0.29
N LYS A 276 -10.33 3.26 -0.07
CA LYS A 276 -10.33 1.86 0.41
C LYS A 276 -10.09 1.75 1.91
N ALA A 277 -9.19 2.55 2.46
CA ALA A 277 -8.86 2.52 3.88
C ALA A 277 -8.32 3.86 4.37
N LYS A 278 -8.36 4.08 5.69
CA LYS A 278 -7.79 5.30 6.29
C LYS A 278 -6.26 5.23 6.27
N HIS A 279 -5.63 6.40 6.29
CA HIS A 279 -4.16 6.53 6.34
C HIS A 279 -3.51 5.65 7.42
N HIS A 280 -4.05 5.68 8.64
CA HIS A 280 -3.55 4.88 9.76
C HIS A 280 -3.60 3.38 9.49
N ASP A 281 -4.67 2.91 8.84
CA ASP A 281 -4.85 1.48 8.54
C ASP A 281 -3.88 1.04 7.44
N TYR A 282 -3.65 1.90 6.44
CA TYR A 282 -2.56 1.71 5.48
C TYR A 282 -1.20 1.63 6.16
N PHE A 283 -0.87 2.57 7.04
CA PHE A 283 0.41 2.56 7.75
C PHE A 283 0.62 1.24 8.50
N LYS A 284 -0.40 0.76 9.21
CA LYS A 284 -0.34 -0.51 9.94
C LYS A 284 -0.12 -1.70 9.00
N ALA A 285 -0.83 -1.76 7.87
CA ALA A 285 -0.67 -2.81 6.88
C ALA A 285 0.73 -2.80 6.24
N ILE A 286 1.24 -1.62 5.87
CA ILE A 286 2.57 -1.41 5.30
C ILE A 286 3.66 -1.81 6.31
N ALA A 287 3.54 -1.39 7.57
CA ALA A 287 4.50 -1.75 8.62
C ALA A 287 4.56 -3.27 8.84
N ASN A 288 3.40 -3.95 8.83
CA ASN A 288 3.36 -5.41 8.92
C ASN A 288 4.02 -6.07 7.69
N TYR A 289 3.70 -5.59 6.49
CA TYR A 289 4.31 -6.08 5.25
C TYR A 289 5.84 -5.96 5.28
N LEU A 290 6.35 -4.79 5.66
CA LEU A 290 7.79 -4.52 5.75
C LEU A 290 8.48 -5.40 6.78
N LYS A 291 7.84 -5.63 7.93
CA LYS A 291 8.35 -6.54 8.96
C LYS A 291 8.49 -7.97 8.43
N HIS A 292 7.48 -8.47 7.72
CA HIS A 292 7.49 -9.86 7.26
C HIS A 292 8.33 -10.10 6.00
N THR A 293 8.39 -9.12 5.09
CA THR A 293 9.05 -9.26 3.79
C THR A 293 10.51 -8.81 3.82
N TYR A 294 10.80 -7.72 4.55
CA TYR A 294 12.12 -7.11 4.60
C TYR A 294 12.82 -7.29 5.95
N GLN A 295 12.13 -7.84 6.96
CA GLN A 295 12.62 -7.94 8.34
C GLN A 295 13.00 -6.57 8.92
N LEU A 296 12.25 -5.54 8.51
CA LEU A 296 12.45 -4.15 8.94
C LEU A 296 11.34 -3.71 9.89
N GLU A 297 11.74 -3.08 10.99
CA GLU A 297 10.80 -2.37 11.86
C GLU A 297 10.71 -0.90 11.45
N VAL A 298 9.49 -0.38 11.40
CA VAL A 298 9.21 1.00 10.98
C VAL A 298 8.88 1.87 12.19
N ASP A 299 9.38 3.12 12.20
CA ASP A 299 9.01 4.12 13.20
C ASP A 299 7.48 4.36 13.20
N GLN A 300 6.85 4.02 14.32
CA GLN A 300 5.39 4.11 14.51
C GLN A 300 4.85 5.54 14.44
N SER A 301 5.70 6.55 14.52
CA SER A 301 5.28 7.95 14.33
C SER A 301 4.95 8.28 12.87
N GLY A 302 5.30 7.42 11.91
CA GLY A 302 4.89 7.54 10.51
C GLY A 302 3.38 7.35 10.27
N LYS A 303 2.61 6.92 11.29
CA LYS A 303 1.16 6.76 11.22
C LYS A 303 0.38 8.08 11.21
N ASP A 304 1.03 9.17 11.65
CA ASP A 304 0.40 10.49 11.80
C ASP A 304 0.43 11.20 10.43
N VAL A 305 -0.73 11.66 9.94
CA VAL A 305 -0.83 12.30 8.62
C VAL A 305 0.01 13.58 8.56
N SER A 306 0.18 14.27 9.70
CA SER A 306 0.98 15.48 9.83
C SER A 306 2.48 15.21 10.08
N ARG A 307 2.97 13.98 9.85
CA ARG A 307 4.36 13.62 10.09
C ARG A 307 5.31 14.48 9.26
N ALA A 308 6.27 15.10 9.96
CA ALA A 308 7.32 15.90 9.34
C ALA A 308 8.39 14.99 8.72
N CYS A 309 8.76 15.28 7.48
CA CYS A 309 9.90 14.66 6.80
C CYS A 309 10.90 15.75 6.39
N PHE A 310 12.06 15.75 7.03
CA PHE A 310 13.16 16.67 6.71
C PHE A 310 13.70 16.43 5.30
N LEU A 311 14.06 17.51 4.60
CA LEU A 311 14.64 17.47 3.27
C LEU A 311 16.14 17.66 3.33
N ALA A 312 16.90 16.74 2.74
CA ALA A 312 18.36 16.78 2.68
C ALA A 312 18.84 16.76 1.23
N GLU A 313 20.12 17.03 1.02
CA GLU A 313 20.74 16.79 -0.29
C GLU A 313 20.94 15.29 -0.49
N ASP A 314 20.47 14.81 -1.64
CA ASP A 314 20.67 13.46 -2.14
C ASP A 314 20.70 13.48 -3.68
N ALA A 315 21.90 13.66 -4.24
CA ALA A 315 22.15 13.49 -5.68
C ALA A 315 21.69 12.11 -6.22
N GLY A 316 21.54 11.10 -5.35
CA GLY A 316 21.05 9.78 -5.69
C GLY A 316 19.54 9.61 -5.61
N ALA A 317 18.75 10.63 -5.20
CA ALA A 317 17.30 10.49 -5.02
C ALA A 317 16.62 9.91 -6.28
N PHE A 318 15.62 9.06 -6.07
CA PHE A 318 14.78 8.50 -7.12
C PHE A 318 13.41 9.17 -7.09
N ILE A 319 12.85 9.46 -8.26
CA ILE A 319 11.44 9.82 -8.46
C ILE A 319 10.86 8.88 -9.51
N ASN A 320 9.58 8.53 -9.37
CA ASN A 320 8.89 7.77 -10.40
C ASN A 320 8.95 8.52 -11.76
N PRO A 321 9.41 7.86 -12.85
CA PRO A 321 9.51 8.49 -14.17
C PRO A 321 8.21 9.08 -14.70
N LYS A 322 7.04 8.66 -14.20
CA LYS A 322 5.73 9.22 -14.59
C LYS A 322 5.57 10.72 -14.31
N TYR A 323 6.45 11.31 -13.50
CA TYR A 323 6.44 12.74 -13.17
C TYR A 323 7.47 13.57 -13.94
N LEU A 324 8.31 12.97 -14.79
CA LEU A 324 9.38 13.65 -15.53
C LEU A 324 8.95 14.10 -16.92
#